data_AF-A0A0B1RTR9-F1
#
_entry.id   AF-A0A0B1RTR9-F1
#
_cell.length_a   1.000
_cell.length_b   1.000
_cell.length_c   1.000
_cell.angle_alpha   90.00
_cell.angle_beta   90.00
_cell.angle_gamma   90.00
#
_symmetry.space_group_name_H-M   'P 1'
#
loop_
_entity.id
_entity.type
_entity.pdbx_description
1 polymer ?
#
loop_
_entity_poly.entity_id
_entity_poly.type
_entity_poly.pdbx_seq_one_letter_code
_entity_poly.pdbx_strand_id
1 'polypeptide(L)'
;MFNSSISKLPAVKNCLECFFTMFPAVSRRNQLLIVAAFHELMNQIRCASEEDFILRIDIAGALNLIVGSTSKILLRNAPDKKDGSVQPIFMREVLNYANGHPDDKCALLYWETAAALELNEFSSEELKETQAIVEDNIDVVLATAGAKSKIAGEIQRLMRNVEHALLTYSTRKAEEAENGDCLTELRDKFARTPARGKRRTPKSSNSTPVRSSRITTVRKKKTSTSAKKTTQQVLNGQDTPSPPSMSNFYK
;
A
#
# COMPACT_ATOMS: atom_id res chain seq x y z
N MET A 1 12.31 17.48 3.43
CA MET A 1 12.01 16.72 4.67
C MET A 1 13.04 15.64 4.98
N PHE A 2 13.45 14.82 4.00
CA PHE A 2 14.32 13.66 4.25
C PHE A 2 15.82 13.94 4.26
N ASN A 3 16.25 15.16 3.97
CA ASN A 3 17.67 15.51 4.04
C ASN A 3 18.15 15.61 5.50
N SER A 4 19.34 15.07 5.79
CA SER A 4 20.02 15.16 7.10
C SER A 4 20.02 16.57 7.74
N SER A 5 20.12 17.63 6.94
CA SER A 5 20.13 19.02 7.40
C SER A 5 18.82 19.49 8.01
N ILE A 6 17.71 18.78 7.75
CA ILE A 6 16.39 19.09 8.33
C ILE A 6 16.40 19.05 9.86
N SER A 7 17.34 18.31 10.45
CA SER A 7 17.55 18.22 11.90
C SER A 7 17.85 19.59 12.54
N LYS A 8 18.39 20.53 11.75
CA LYS A 8 18.67 21.91 12.17
C LYS A 8 17.44 22.82 12.06
N LEU A 9 16.35 22.36 11.44
CA LEU A 9 15.15 23.14 11.13
C LEU A 9 13.88 22.41 11.62
N PRO A 10 13.70 22.19 12.94
CA PRO A 10 12.60 21.38 13.48
C PRO A 10 11.21 21.95 13.16
N ALA A 11 11.06 23.28 13.13
CA ALA A 11 9.79 23.91 12.76
C ALA A 11 9.40 23.60 11.31
N VAL A 12 10.36 23.62 10.39
CA VAL A 12 10.15 23.27 8.98
C VAL A 12 9.81 21.78 8.85
N LYS A 13 10.50 20.92 9.60
CA LYS A 13 10.21 19.48 9.63
C LYS A 13 8.76 19.22 10.03
N ASN A 14 8.33 19.78 11.16
CA ASN A 14 6.97 19.60 11.68
C ASN A 14 5.91 20.14 10.70
N CYS A 15 6.17 21.29 10.08
CA CYS A 15 5.27 21.85 9.07
C CYS A 15 5.12 20.91 7.86
N LEU A 16 6.22 20.35 7.36
CA LEU A 16 6.19 19.38 6.26
C LEU A 16 5.48 18.08 6.66
N GLU A 17 5.70 17.56 7.86
CA GLU A 17 5.00 16.38 8.37
C GLU A 17 3.48 16.62 8.45
N CYS A 18 3.06 17.79 8.94
CA CYS A 18 1.64 18.18 8.92
C CYS A 18 1.11 18.30 7.48
N PHE A 19 1.89 18.88 6.56
CA PHE A 19 1.50 18.97 5.16
C PHE A 19 1.28 17.59 4.54
N PHE A 20 2.23 16.67 4.68
CA PHE A 20 2.13 15.34 4.06
C PHE A 20 1.11 14.41 4.75
N THR A 21 0.67 14.70 5.97
CA THR A 21 -0.46 13.98 6.57
C THR A 21 -1.82 14.47 6.04
N MET A 22 -1.94 15.74 5.67
CA MET A 22 -3.20 16.32 5.17
C MET A 22 -3.33 16.26 3.65
N PHE A 23 -2.29 16.67 2.92
CA PHE A 23 -2.30 16.84 1.47
C PHE A 23 -2.85 15.62 0.69
N PRO A 24 -2.34 14.38 0.89
CA PRO A 24 -2.86 13.21 0.18
C PRO A 24 -4.28 12.81 0.59
N ALA A 25 -4.75 13.21 1.77
CA ALA A 25 -6.09 12.87 2.25
C ALA A 25 -7.20 13.79 1.68
N VAL A 26 -6.82 14.95 1.14
CA VAL A 26 -7.77 15.94 0.60
C VAL A 26 -8.41 15.48 -0.71
N SER A 27 -7.65 14.84 -1.59
CA SER A 27 -8.16 14.36 -2.89
C SER A 27 -7.29 13.25 -3.48
N ARG A 28 -7.90 12.39 -4.29
CA ARG A 28 -7.21 11.42 -5.13
C ARG A 28 -6.24 12.11 -6.09
N ARG A 29 -6.61 13.28 -6.61
CA ARG A 29 -5.69 14.10 -7.43
C ARG A 29 -4.38 14.42 -6.71
N ASN A 30 -4.43 14.73 -5.41
CA ASN A 30 -3.21 14.98 -4.64
C ASN A 30 -2.37 13.72 -4.48
N GLN A 31 -2.98 12.55 -4.31
CA GLN A 31 -2.24 11.28 -4.30
C GLN A 31 -1.53 11.02 -5.64
N LEU A 32 -2.15 11.35 -6.77
CA LEU A 32 -1.51 11.25 -8.09
C LEU A 32 -0.33 12.21 -8.24
N LEU A 33 -0.38 13.40 -7.63
CA LEU A 33 0.78 14.30 -7.57
C LEU A 33 1.92 13.70 -6.72
N ILE A 34 1.60 12.92 -5.69
CA ILE A 34 2.61 12.16 -4.93
C ILE A 34 3.25 11.06 -5.80
N VAL A 35 2.46 10.37 -6.63
CA VAL A 35 2.99 9.40 -7.61
C VAL A 35 3.93 10.09 -8.62
N ALA A 36 3.56 11.26 -9.15
CA ALA A 36 4.46 12.01 -10.02
C ALA A 36 5.75 12.45 -9.30
N ALA A 37 5.64 12.84 -8.03
CA ALA A 37 6.80 13.21 -7.21
C ALA A 37 7.77 12.04 -6.95
N PHE A 38 7.29 10.79 -7.00
CA PHE A 38 8.16 9.62 -6.95
C PHE A 38 9.11 9.56 -8.16
N HIS A 39 8.58 9.71 -9.37
CA HIS A 39 9.41 9.68 -10.58
C HIS A 39 10.39 10.85 -10.63
N GLU A 40 9.97 12.02 -10.14
CA GLU A 40 10.86 13.18 -9.99
C GLU A 40 11.98 12.90 -8.97
N LEU A 41 11.67 12.26 -7.84
CA LEU A 41 12.67 11.82 -6.88
C LEU A 41 13.68 10.85 -7.51
N MET A 42 13.20 9.89 -8.31
CA MET A 42 14.07 8.94 -9.02
C MET A 42 14.97 9.66 -10.04
N ASN A 43 14.44 10.63 -10.78
CA ASN A 43 15.21 11.46 -11.68
C ASN A 43 16.31 12.24 -10.94
N GLN A 44 15.97 12.85 -9.80
CA GLN A 44 16.95 13.55 -8.96
C GLN A 44 18.04 12.60 -8.45
N ILE A 45 17.67 11.40 -7.97
CA ILE A 45 18.65 10.39 -7.53
C ILE A 45 19.58 9.99 -8.66
N ARG A 46 19.06 9.82 -9.88
CA ARG A 46 19.85 9.47 -11.07
C ARG A 46 20.85 10.55 -11.45
N CYS A 47 20.42 11.81 -11.43
CA CYS A 47 21.24 12.96 -11.81
C CYS A 47 22.19 13.43 -10.70
N ALA A 48 22.08 12.89 -9.48
CA ALA A 48 22.94 13.24 -8.37
C ALA A 48 24.39 12.78 -8.61
N SER A 49 25.33 13.71 -8.57
CA SER A 49 26.77 13.47 -8.45
C SER A 49 27.15 13.04 -7.02
N GLU A 50 28.36 12.51 -6.86
CA GLU A 50 28.92 12.08 -5.55
C GLU A 50 28.86 13.19 -4.47
N GLU A 51 28.88 14.45 -4.88
CA GLU A 51 28.84 15.61 -3.97
C GLU A 51 27.43 16.16 -3.74
N ASP A 52 26.43 15.65 -4.46
CA ASP A 52 25.09 16.20 -4.43
C ASP A 52 24.34 15.89 -3.13
N PHE A 53 23.60 16.90 -2.69
CA PHE A 53 22.76 16.93 -1.48
C PHE A 53 21.79 15.74 -1.37
N ILE A 54 21.47 15.10 -2.50
CA ILE A 54 20.57 13.96 -2.63
C ILE A 54 21.14 12.70 -1.97
N LEU A 55 22.46 12.50 -1.91
CA LEU A 55 23.07 11.36 -1.20
C LEU A 55 22.95 11.43 0.33
N ARG A 56 22.47 12.56 0.85
CA ARG A 56 22.23 12.78 2.29
C ARG A 56 20.75 12.68 2.68
N ILE A 57 19.90 12.23 1.76
CA ILE A 57 18.48 12.00 2.05
C ILE A 57 18.24 10.57 2.53
N ASP A 58 17.32 10.43 3.47
CA ASP A 58 16.75 9.14 3.83
C ASP A 58 15.79 8.67 2.73
N ILE A 59 16.32 7.96 1.72
CA ILE A 59 15.55 7.45 0.58
C ILE A 59 14.47 6.47 1.05
N ALA A 60 14.80 5.56 1.97
CA ALA A 60 13.85 4.60 2.51
C ALA A 60 12.68 5.31 3.23
N GLY A 61 12.99 6.34 4.04
CA GLY A 61 11.98 7.20 4.64
C GLY A 61 11.10 7.91 3.60
N ALA A 62 11.70 8.40 2.52
CA ALA A 62 10.96 9.07 1.43
C ALA A 62 10.01 8.10 0.70
N LEU A 63 10.48 6.90 0.37
CA LEU A 63 9.67 5.88 -0.28
C LEU A 63 8.50 5.43 0.60
N ASN A 64 8.75 5.19 1.88
CA ASN A 64 7.69 4.83 2.83
C ASN A 64 6.63 5.92 2.93
N LEU A 65 7.03 7.20 2.93
CA LEU A 65 6.07 8.30 2.91
C LEU A 65 5.26 8.32 1.62
N ILE A 66 5.91 8.18 0.46
CA ILE A 66 5.25 8.19 -0.85
C ILE A 66 4.22 7.07 -0.91
N VAL A 67 4.63 5.83 -0.62
CA VAL A 67 3.76 4.65 -0.61
C VAL A 67 2.60 4.87 0.37
N GLY A 68 2.87 5.25 1.62
CA GLY A 68 1.81 5.49 2.61
C GLY A 68 0.84 6.61 2.22
N SER A 69 1.34 7.67 1.57
CA SER A 69 0.54 8.80 1.09
C SER A 69 -0.36 8.44 -0.10
N THR A 70 -0.11 7.31 -0.76
CA THR A 70 -0.95 6.81 -1.86
C THR A 70 -2.03 5.82 -1.40
N SER A 71 -2.10 5.50 -0.11
CA SER A 71 -3.11 4.56 0.40
C SER A 71 -4.52 5.12 0.27
N LYS A 72 -5.44 4.30 -0.26
CA LYS A 72 -6.86 4.64 -0.41
C LYS A 72 -7.53 4.92 0.94
N ILE A 73 -7.01 4.37 2.05
CA ILE A 73 -7.61 4.58 3.38
C ILE A 73 -7.63 6.06 3.78
N LEU A 74 -6.69 6.85 3.25
CA LEU A 74 -6.61 8.29 3.48
C LEU A 74 -7.75 9.07 2.79
N LEU A 75 -8.33 8.52 1.72
CA LEU A 75 -9.38 9.16 0.93
C LEU A 75 -10.79 9.00 1.52
N ARG A 76 -10.95 8.50 2.75
CA ARG A 76 -12.26 8.20 3.37
C ARG A 76 -13.30 9.33 3.22
N ASN A 77 -12.83 10.57 3.34
CA ASN A 77 -13.64 11.78 3.29
C ASN A 77 -13.41 12.64 2.04
N ALA A 78 -12.59 12.17 1.09
CA ALA A 78 -12.26 12.92 -0.12
C ALA A 78 -13.47 12.97 -1.09
N PRO A 79 -13.66 14.08 -1.84
CA PRO A 79 -14.78 14.24 -2.77
C PRO A 79 -14.71 13.28 -3.96
N ASP A 80 -13.50 12.89 -4.36
CA ASP A 80 -13.18 12.03 -5.51
C ASP A 80 -12.86 10.57 -5.10
N LYS A 81 -13.20 10.15 -3.88
CA LYS A 81 -12.92 8.79 -3.36
C LYS A 81 -13.51 7.65 -4.19
N LYS A 82 -14.57 7.92 -4.95
CA LYS A 82 -15.26 6.94 -5.81
C LYS A 82 -14.40 6.50 -6.99
N ASP A 83 -13.38 7.27 -7.34
CA ASP A 83 -12.46 7.00 -8.45
C ASP A 83 -11.41 5.93 -8.08
N GLY A 84 -11.48 5.36 -6.87
CA GLY A 84 -10.68 4.21 -6.45
C GLY A 84 -9.25 4.54 -6.04
N SER A 85 -8.48 3.49 -5.78
CA SER A 85 -7.07 3.60 -5.38
C SER A 85 -6.21 4.17 -6.53
N VAL A 86 -5.15 4.89 -6.20
CA VAL A 86 -4.11 5.29 -7.17
C VAL A 86 -3.00 4.25 -7.28
N GLN A 87 -2.90 3.32 -6.32
CA GLN A 87 -1.80 2.36 -6.27
C GLN A 87 -1.76 1.36 -7.44
N PRO A 88 -2.88 0.94 -8.08
CA PRO A 88 -2.79 0.15 -9.31
C PRO A 88 -2.15 0.91 -10.48
N ILE A 89 -2.40 2.21 -10.58
CA ILE A 89 -1.74 3.09 -11.57
C ILE A 89 -0.25 3.16 -11.23
N PHE A 90 0.06 3.41 -9.95
CA PHE A 90 1.43 3.50 -9.49
C PHE A 90 2.21 2.20 -9.75
N MET A 91 1.61 1.02 -9.45
CA MET A 91 2.18 -0.30 -9.73
C MET A 91 2.54 -0.45 -11.21
N ARG A 92 1.61 -0.11 -12.10
CA ARG A 92 1.83 -0.19 -13.55
C ARG A 92 2.97 0.71 -14.00
N GLU A 93 3.02 1.94 -13.52
CA GLU A 93 4.10 2.89 -13.84
C GLU A 93 5.46 2.39 -13.37
N VAL A 94 5.56 1.89 -12.13
CA VAL A 94 6.84 1.40 -11.60
C VAL A 94 7.32 0.13 -12.29
N LEU A 95 6.43 -0.81 -12.57
CA LEU A 95 6.79 -2.06 -13.23
C LEU A 95 7.17 -1.83 -14.70
N ASN A 96 6.41 -1.02 -15.43
CA ASN A 96 6.74 -0.68 -16.81
C ASN A 96 8.11 -0.01 -16.90
N TYR A 97 8.42 0.90 -15.97
CA TYR A 97 9.73 1.54 -15.94
C TYR A 97 10.85 0.56 -15.61
N ALA A 98 10.68 -0.24 -14.54
CA ALA A 98 11.69 -1.19 -14.08
C ALA A 98 12.02 -2.25 -15.15
N ASN A 99 11.02 -2.72 -15.87
CA ASN A 99 11.18 -3.72 -16.94
C ASN A 99 11.82 -3.12 -18.19
N GLY A 100 11.49 -1.86 -18.53
CA GLY A 100 12.10 -1.17 -19.67
C GLY A 100 13.56 -0.76 -19.44
N HIS A 101 14.01 -0.72 -18.18
CA HIS A 101 15.33 -0.20 -17.79
C HIS A 101 15.98 -1.05 -16.69
N PRO A 102 16.26 -2.34 -16.93
CA PRO A 102 16.80 -3.26 -15.91
C PRO A 102 18.18 -2.82 -15.38
N ASP A 103 18.96 -2.13 -16.21
CA ASP A 103 20.30 -1.63 -15.86
C ASP A 103 20.28 -0.23 -15.21
N ASP A 104 19.10 0.36 -15.01
CA ASP A 104 18.98 1.68 -14.39
C ASP A 104 19.47 1.66 -12.93
N LYS A 105 20.22 2.70 -12.53
CA LYS A 105 20.73 2.84 -11.16
C LYS A 105 19.63 2.84 -10.10
N CYS A 106 18.42 3.29 -10.44
CA CYS A 106 17.27 3.30 -9.55
C CYS A 106 16.38 2.06 -9.70
N ALA A 107 16.70 1.10 -10.58
CA ALA A 107 15.85 -0.08 -10.84
C ALA A 107 15.46 -0.82 -9.55
N LEU A 108 16.41 -0.97 -8.61
CA LEU A 108 16.12 -1.57 -7.30
C LEU A 108 15.03 -0.79 -6.54
N LEU A 109 15.08 0.55 -6.53
CA LEU A 109 14.10 1.37 -5.82
C LEU A 109 12.70 1.28 -6.43
N TYR A 110 12.62 1.09 -7.76
CA TYR A 110 11.35 0.81 -8.44
C TYR A 110 10.75 -0.53 -7.98
N TRP A 111 11.57 -1.58 -7.92
CA TRP A 111 11.13 -2.90 -7.43
C TRP A 111 10.78 -2.88 -5.94
N GLU A 112 11.57 -2.20 -5.11
CA GLU A 112 11.27 -2.03 -3.68
C GLU A 112 9.93 -1.33 -3.47
N THR A 113 9.66 -0.29 -4.27
CA THR A 113 8.40 0.46 -4.23
C THR A 113 7.23 -0.40 -4.68
N ALA A 114 7.35 -1.11 -5.80
CA ALA A 114 6.33 -2.04 -6.28
C ALA A 114 5.96 -3.06 -5.21
N ALA A 115 6.97 -3.69 -4.59
CA ALA A 115 6.79 -4.68 -3.55
C ALA A 115 6.25 -4.12 -2.22
N ALA A 116 6.17 -2.79 -2.04
CA ALA A 116 5.65 -2.13 -0.85
C ALA A 116 4.20 -1.62 -1.00
N LEU A 117 3.63 -1.63 -2.20
CA LEU A 117 2.25 -1.17 -2.44
C LEU A 117 1.21 -2.08 -1.77
N GLU A 118 0.07 -1.49 -1.38
CA GLU A 118 -1.03 -2.16 -0.70
C GLU A 118 -1.97 -2.82 -1.72
N LEU A 119 -1.79 -4.13 -1.91
CA LEU A 119 -2.54 -4.89 -2.92
C LEU A 119 -4.00 -5.20 -2.55
N ASN A 120 -4.43 -4.90 -1.32
CA ASN A 120 -5.77 -5.23 -0.83
C ASN A 120 -6.91 -4.56 -1.61
N GLU A 121 -6.62 -3.43 -2.26
CA GLU A 121 -7.55 -2.60 -3.00
C GLU A 121 -7.50 -2.82 -4.51
N PHE A 122 -6.66 -3.75 -4.98
CA PHE A 122 -6.55 -4.12 -6.39
C PHE A 122 -7.69 -5.07 -6.76
N SER A 123 -8.22 -4.90 -7.97
CA SER A 123 -9.13 -5.86 -8.60
C SER A 123 -8.41 -7.16 -8.97
N SER A 124 -9.17 -8.23 -9.24
CA SER A 124 -8.57 -9.49 -9.68
C SER A 124 -7.84 -9.33 -11.01
N GLU A 125 -8.34 -8.47 -11.89
CA GLU A 125 -7.78 -8.17 -13.19
C GLU A 125 -6.42 -7.46 -13.03
N GLU A 126 -6.35 -6.44 -12.17
CA GLU A 126 -5.11 -5.71 -11.89
C GLU A 126 -4.05 -6.59 -11.21
N LEU A 127 -4.46 -7.51 -10.31
CA LEU A 127 -3.55 -8.47 -9.69
C LEU A 127 -2.97 -9.46 -10.69
N LYS A 128 -3.81 -9.98 -11.62
CA LYS A 128 -3.36 -10.89 -12.69
C LYS A 128 -2.46 -10.18 -13.69
N GLU A 129 -2.77 -8.94 -14.04
CA GLU A 129 -1.91 -8.11 -14.88
C GLU A 129 -0.54 -7.89 -14.21
N THR A 130 -0.54 -7.54 -12.93
CA THR A 130 0.70 -7.41 -12.13
C THR A 130 1.48 -8.72 -12.12
N GLN A 131 0.83 -9.86 -11.89
CA GLN A 131 1.45 -11.17 -11.91
C GLN A 131 2.13 -11.47 -13.24
N ALA A 132 1.41 -11.31 -14.36
CA ALA A 132 1.93 -11.58 -15.70
C ALA A 132 3.17 -10.73 -16.00
N ILE A 133 3.12 -9.43 -15.68
CA ILE A 133 4.24 -8.50 -15.87
C ILE A 133 5.49 -8.96 -15.09
N VAL A 134 5.31 -9.47 -13.88
CA VAL A 134 6.43 -9.90 -13.03
C VAL A 134 6.98 -11.26 -13.47
N GLU A 135 6.12 -12.19 -13.87
CA GLU A 135 6.51 -13.51 -14.40
C GLU A 135 7.33 -13.39 -15.69
N ASP A 136 6.93 -12.50 -16.61
CA ASP A 136 7.65 -12.27 -17.86
C ASP A 136 9.08 -11.73 -17.64
N ASN A 137 9.36 -11.12 -16.48
CA ASN A 137 10.60 -10.41 -16.21
C ASN A 137 11.52 -11.11 -15.20
N ILE A 138 11.03 -12.09 -14.45
CA ILE A 138 11.85 -12.77 -13.44
C ILE A 138 13.05 -13.45 -14.09
N ASP A 139 12.87 -14.13 -15.22
CA ASP A 139 13.95 -14.83 -15.92
C ASP A 139 15.00 -13.87 -16.47
N VAL A 140 14.58 -12.72 -16.99
CA VAL A 140 15.47 -11.66 -17.48
C VAL A 140 16.32 -11.11 -16.34
N VAL A 141 15.70 -10.77 -15.22
CA VAL A 141 16.44 -10.23 -14.07
C VAL A 141 17.35 -11.27 -13.43
N LEU A 142 16.92 -12.53 -13.36
CA LEU A 142 17.77 -13.63 -12.89
C LEU A 142 18.98 -13.83 -13.80
N ALA A 143 18.82 -13.67 -15.12
CA ALA A 143 19.91 -13.76 -16.09
C ALA A 143 20.89 -12.56 -16.00
N THR A 144 20.37 -11.34 -15.85
CA THR A 144 21.19 -10.10 -15.87
C THR A 144 21.82 -9.78 -14.53
N ALA A 145 21.04 -9.81 -13.44
CA ALA A 145 21.50 -9.43 -12.10
C ALA A 145 21.92 -10.63 -11.24
N GLY A 146 21.56 -11.84 -11.65
CA GLY A 146 21.80 -13.07 -10.89
C GLY A 146 20.76 -13.29 -9.78
N ALA A 147 20.54 -14.57 -9.45
CA ALA A 147 19.53 -15.01 -8.46
C ALA A 147 19.75 -14.50 -7.02
N LYS A 148 20.97 -14.04 -6.70
CA LYS A 148 21.30 -13.49 -5.37
C LYS A 148 21.24 -11.96 -5.32
N SER A 149 20.81 -11.31 -6.41
CA SER A 149 20.65 -9.86 -6.42
C SER A 149 19.51 -9.43 -5.50
N LYS A 150 19.64 -8.21 -4.95
CA LYS A 150 18.55 -7.60 -4.18
C LYS A 150 17.28 -7.45 -5.02
N ILE A 151 17.44 -7.12 -6.30
CA ILE A 151 16.34 -6.98 -7.25
C ILE A 151 15.55 -8.29 -7.38
N ALA A 152 16.23 -9.43 -7.56
CA ALA A 152 15.57 -10.73 -7.60
C ALA A 152 14.79 -11.02 -6.30
N GLY A 153 15.35 -10.65 -5.15
CA GLY A 153 14.68 -10.77 -3.85
C GLY A 153 13.39 -9.93 -3.75
N GLU A 154 13.41 -8.71 -4.28
CA GLU A 154 12.25 -7.81 -4.31
C GLU A 154 11.16 -8.27 -5.30
N ILE A 155 11.56 -8.78 -6.47
CA ILE A 155 10.65 -9.43 -7.43
C ILE A 155 9.93 -10.61 -6.79
N GLN A 156 10.67 -11.50 -6.14
CA GLN A 156 10.07 -12.64 -5.43
C GLN A 156 9.19 -12.19 -4.26
N ARG A 157 9.52 -11.08 -3.59
CA ARG A 157 8.67 -10.49 -2.54
C ARG A 157 7.35 -10.01 -3.14
N LEU A 158 7.40 -9.31 -4.27
CA LEU A 158 6.21 -8.85 -4.97
C LEU A 158 5.34 -10.02 -5.42
N MET A 159 5.91 -11.07 -6.03
CA MET A 159 5.16 -12.26 -6.43
C MET A 159 4.39 -12.88 -5.26
N ARG A 160 5.05 -13.09 -4.12
CA ARG A 160 4.38 -13.62 -2.90
C ARG A 160 3.25 -12.72 -2.42
N ASN A 161 3.44 -11.40 -2.49
CA ASN A 161 2.40 -10.44 -2.10
C ASN A 161 1.18 -10.52 -3.05
N VAL A 162 1.41 -10.65 -4.36
CA VAL A 162 0.37 -10.78 -5.39
C VAL A 162 -0.40 -12.09 -5.22
N GLU A 163 0.30 -13.22 -5.04
CA GLU A 163 -0.30 -14.52 -4.76
C GLU A 163 -1.18 -14.47 -3.51
N HIS A 164 -0.67 -13.88 -2.42
CA HIS A 164 -1.44 -13.71 -1.19
C HIS A 164 -2.70 -12.83 -1.40
N ALA A 165 -2.59 -11.76 -2.19
CA ALA A 165 -3.72 -10.88 -2.50
C ALA A 165 -4.79 -11.60 -3.35
N LEU A 166 -4.38 -12.40 -4.34
CA LEU A 166 -5.27 -13.23 -5.16
C LEU A 166 -5.99 -14.30 -4.34
N LEU A 167 -5.28 -14.96 -3.43
CA LEU A 167 -5.88 -15.91 -2.48
C LEU A 167 -6.93 -15.21 -1.60
N THR A 168 -6.56 -14.07 -1.03
CA THR A 168 -7.47 -13.27 -0.17
C THR A 168 -8.70 -12.78 -0.93
N TYR A 169 -8.56 -12.42 -2.21
CA TYR A 169 -9.69 -12.08 -3.08
C TYR A 169 -10.61 -13.29 -3.32
N SER A 170 -10.02 -14.45 -3.60
CA SER A 170 -10.77 -15.69 -3.87
C SER A 170 -11.54 -16.17 -2.64
N THR A 171 -10.93 -16.13 -1.45
CA THR A 171 -11.60 -16.47 -0.19
C THR A 171 -12.78 -15.54 0.09
N ARG A 172 -12.62 -14.22 -0.07
CA ARG A 172 -13.72 -13.26 0.09
C ARG A 172 -14.90 -13.54 -0.85
N LYS A 173 -14.62 -13.85 -2.12
CA LYS A 173 -15.67 -14.22 -3.08
C LYS A 173 -16.39 -15.53 -2.71
N ALA A 174 -15.67 -16.51 -2.19
CA ALA A 174 -16.28 -17.76 -1.76
C ALA A 174 -17.23 -17.53 -0.57
N GLU A 175 -16.80 -16.76 0.44
CA GLU A 175 -17.63 -16.40 1.59
C GLU A 175 -18.88 -15.58 1.18
N GLU A 176 -18.76 -14.66 0.22
CA GLU A 176 -19.91 -13.92 -0.32
C GLU A 176 -20.91 -14.83 -1.03
N ALA A 177 -20.43 -15.83 -1.78
CA ALA A 177 -21.28 -16.80 -2.44
C ALA A 177 -22.02 -17.70 -1.43
N GLU A 178 -21.33 -18.19 -0.40
CA GLU A 178 -21.93 -19.00 0.67
C GLU A 178 -22.97 -18.22 1.49
N ASN A 179 -22.70 -16.94 1.79
CA ASN A 179 -23.65 -16.07 2.49
C ASN A 179 -24.87 -15.69 1.63
N GLY A 180 -24.69 -15.55 0.31
CA GLY A 180 -25.78 -15.32 -0.64
C GLY A 180 -26.71 -16.52 -0.77
N ASP A 181 -26.13 -17.73 -0.78
CA ASP A 181 -26.87 -18.99 -0.91
C ASP A 181 -27.73 -19.31 0.34
N CYS A 182 -27.27 -18.91 1.53
CA CYS A 182 -28.05 -19.05 2.78
C CYS A 182 -29.38 -18.25 2.78
N LEU A 183 -29.54 -17.23 1.92
CA LEU A 183 -30.77 -16.45 1.83
C LEU A 183 -31.81 -17.07 0.89
N THR A 184 -31.42 -17.98 0.00
CA THR A 184 -32.30 -18.66 -0.95
C THR A 184 -32.96 -19.93 -0.38
N GLU A 185 -32.48 -20.46 0.74
CA GLU A 185 -33.02 -21.69 1.34
C GLU A 185 -34.17 -21.48 2.36
N LEU A 186 -34.59 -20.24 2.62
CA LEU A 186 -35.67 -19.93 3.59
C LEU A 186 -36.97 -19.43 2.93
N ARG A 187 -37.45 -20.11 1.90
CA ARG A 187 -38.87 -20.06 1.50
C ARG A 187 -39.34 -21.40 0.97
N ASP A 188 -39.68 -22.31 1.88
CA ASP A 188 -40.83 -23.19 1.71
C ASP A 188 -41.02 -24.04 2.96
N LYS A 189 -41.86 -23.53 3.86
CA LYS A 189 -42.63 -24.29 4.87
C LYS A 189 -43.34 -23.26 5.70
N PHE A 190 -44.59 -22.95 5.40
CA PHE A 190 -45.67 -22.79 6.39
C PHE A 190 -46.99 -22.60 5.63
N ALA A 191 -47.51 -23.72 5.11
CA ALA A 191 -48.92 -23.82 4.76
C ALA A 191 -49.74 -24.15 6.03
N ARG A 192 -50.56 -23.17 6.45
CA ARG A 192 -51.83 -23.24 7.20
C ARG A 192 -51.95 -24.11 8.48
N THR A 193 -52.34 -23.44 9.57
CA THR A 193 -53.61 -23.72 10.27
C THR A 193 -54.05 -22.54 11.16
N PRO A 194 -55.36 -22.20 11.24
CA PRO A 194 -55.86 -21.13 12.10
C PRO A 194 -56.43 -21.68 13.41
N ALA A 195 -55.99 -21.16 14.57
CA ALA A 195 -56.66 -21.44 15.85
C ALA A 195 -56.54 -20.27 16.85
N ARG A 196 -57.54 -19.39 16.79
CA ARG A 196 -58.35 -18.89 17.91
C ARG A 196 -57.76 -18.98 19.35
N GLY A 197 -57.47 -17.80 19.93
CA GLY A 197 -58.05 -17.44 21.24
C GLY A 197 -57.15 -17.19 22.47
N LYS A 198 -57.12 -15.90 22.85
CA LYS A 198 -57.42 -15.36 24.21
C LYS A 198 -56.28 -15.00 25.20
N ARG A 199 -56.18 -13.67 25.39
CA ARG A 199 -55.93 -12.82 26.60
C ARG A 199 -54.55 -12.76 27.32
N ARG A 200 -53.96 -11.57 27.14
CA ARG A 200 -53.24 -10.65 28.07
C ARG A 200 -53.16 -11.03 29.57
N THR A 201 -51.95 -10.88 30.15
CA THR A 201 -51.57 -9.81 31.11
C THR A 201 -50.04 -9.75 31.33
N PRO A 202 -49.43 -8.57 31.57
CA PRO A 202 -48.01 -8.39 31.92
C PRO A 202 -47.81 -8.08 33.42
N LYS A 203 -46.62 -8.40 33.97
CA LYS A 203 -46.01 -7.91 35.24
C LYS A 203 -44.71 -8.73 35.44
N SER A 204 -43.60 -8.27 36.00
CA SER A 204 -43.14 -7.00 36.56
C SER A 204 -41.62 -7.10 36.75
N SER A 205 -40.93 -5.97 36.70
CA SER A 205 -39.52 -5.80 37.05
C SER A 205 -39.20 -6.28 38.48
N ASN A 206 -38.01 -6.82 38.70
CA ASN A 206 -37.23 -6.54 39.91
C ASN A 206 -35.72 -6.76 39.68
N SER A 207 -34.99 -5.72 40.04
CA SER A 207 -33.54 -5.57 40.15
C SER A 207 -32.98 -6.30 41.36
N THR A 208 -31.77 -6.88 41.25
CA THR A 208 -30.55 -6.54 42.05
C THR A 208 -29.38 -7.51 41.75
N PRO A 209 -28.12 -7.13 42.09
CA PRO A 209 -26.93 -7.45 41.31
C PRO A 209 -26.05 -8.55 41.94
N VAL A 210 -25.18 -9.16 41.12
CA VAL A 210 -24.03 -9.93 41.64
C VAL A 210 -22.75 -9.44 41.00
N ARG A 211 -21.93 -8.85 41.87
CA ARG A 211 -20.53 -8.45 41.70
C ARG A 211 -19.66 -9.69 41.85
N SER A 212 -18.66 -9.92 41.00
CA SER A 212 -17.26 -10.13 41.44
C SER A 212 -16.26 -10.32 40.29
N SER A 213 -15.28 -9.41 40.25
CA SER A 213 -13.83 -9.59 40.03
C SER A 213 -13.28 -10.54 38.96
N ARG A 214 -12.46 -10.00 38.03
CA ARG A 214 -10.98 -10.09 38.08
C ARG A 214 -10.39 -9.55 36.76
N ILE A 215 -9.88 -8.32 36.77
CA ILE A 215 -9.12 -7.74 35.64
C ILE A 215 -7.64 -8.05 35.87
N THR A 216 -7.04 -8.79 34.95
CA THR A 216 -5.60 -9.04 34.88
C THR A 216 -4.90 -7.89 34.15
N THR A 217 -3.99 -7.22 34.84
CA THR A 217 -3.08 -6.22 34.27
C THR A 217 -1.93 -6.90 33.53
N VAL A 218 -1.87 -6.75 32.20
CA VAL A 218 -0.71 -7.18 31.39
C VAL A 218 0.25 -6.00 31.21
N ARG A 219 1.49 -6.25 31.63
CA ARG A 219 2.65 -5.36 31.72
C ARG A 219 3.21 -5.06 30.32
N LYS A 220 3.19 -3.80 29.88
CA LYS A 220 3.84 -3.36 28.62
C LYS A 220 5.37 -3.39 28.78
N LYS A 221 6.05 -4.21 27.98
CA LYS A 221 7.52 -4.22 27.83
C LYS A 221 7.88 -3.26 26.68
N LYS A 222 8.72 -2.26 26.97
CA LYS A 222 9.32 -1.35 25.97
C LYS A 222 10.40 -2.11 25.20
N THR A 223 10.32 -2.08 23.88
CA THR A 223 11.38 -2.59 23.00
C THR A 223 12.06 -1.39 22.34
N SER A 224 13.36 -1.25 22.57
CA SER A 224 14.25 -0.25 21.99
C SER A 224 14.62 -0.63 20.57
N THR A 225 14.35 0.24 19.59
CA THR A 225 14.84 0.09 18.21
C THR A 225 16.13 0.87 18.03
N SER A 226 17.24 0.16 17.81
CA SER A 226 18.47 0.74 17.27
C SER A 226 18.39 0.73 15.74
N ALA A 227 18.49 1.91 15.13
CA ALA A 227 18.51 2.06 13.68
C ALA A 227 19.88 1.61 13.13
N LYS A 228 19.90 0.53 12.35
CA LYS A 228 21.06 0.15 11.53
C LYS A 228 21.01 0.92 10.21
N LYS A 229 22.06 1.71 9.95
CA LYS A 229 22.36 2.31 8.65
C LYS A 229 22.85 1.23 7.69
N THR A 230 22.13 1.03 6.59
CA THR A 230 22.58 0.31 5.38
C THR A 230 21.80 0.98 4.25
N THR A 231 22.38 1.70 3.29
CA THR A 231 23.32 1.22 2.28
C THR A 231 23.95 2.45 1.61
N GLN A 232 25.26 2.66 1.79
CA GLN A 232 26.07 3.47 0.89
C GLN A 232 26.83 2.49 0.02
N GLN A 233 26.64 2.58 -1.30
CA GLN A 233 27.60 2.32 -2.37
C GLN A 233 26.82 2.06 -3.66
N VAL A 234 27.11 2.87 -4.68
CA VAL A 234 27.55 2.47 -6.03
C VAL A 234 27.20 3.65 -6.96
N LEU A 235 28.21 4.48 -7.22
CA LEU A 235 28.25 5.43 -8.33
C LEU A 235 29.30 4.92 -9.31
N ASN A 236 28.85 4.48 -10.48
CA ASN A 236 29.56 4.65 -11.74
C ASN A 236 28.56 4.57 -12.90
N GLY A 237 28.81 5.36 -13.94
CA GLY A 237 27.81 5.91 -14.84
C GLY A 237 27.33 5.06 -16.01
N GLN A 238 26.11 5.38 -16.45
CA GLN A 238 25.65 5.38 -17.85
C GLN A 238 24.35 6.22 -17.87
N ASP A 239 24.20 7.10 -18.86
CA ASP A 239 23.02 7.95 -19.02
C ASP A 239 21.83 7.10 -19.49
N THR A 240 20.90 6.82 -18.57
CA THR A 240 19.61 6.18 -18.85
C THR A 240 18.50 7.23 -18.97
N PRO A 241 17.54 7.05 -19.89
CA PRO A 241 16.48 8.04 -20.10
C PRO A 241 15.51 8.10 -18.92
N SER A 242 15.15 9.32 -18.52
CA SER A 242 14.12 9.57 -17.52
C SER A 242 12.73 9.40 -18.13
N PRO A 243 11.74 8.89 -17.37
CA PRO A 243 10.38 8.78 -17.86
C PRO A 243 9.80 10.18 -18.11
N PRO A 244 8.91 10.35 -19.11
CA PRO A 244 8.34 11.65 -19.46
C PRO A 244 7.52 12.23 -18.30
N SER A 245 7.66 13.54 -18.06
CA SER A 245 6.83 14.26 -17.09
C SER A 245 5.38 14.31 -17.57
N MET A 246 4.48 13.63 -16.87
CA MET A 246 3.06 13.53 -17.21
C MET A 246 2.28 14.79 -16.80
N SER A 247 2.61 15.95 -17.40
CA SER A 247 1.77 17.16 -17.29
C SER A 247 0.54 17.11 -18.22
N ASN A 248 0.48 16.14 -19.14
CA ASN A 248 -0.48 16.15 -20.25
C ASN A 248 -1.63 15.13 -20.16
N PHE A 249 -1.72 14.32 -19.09
CA PHE A 249 -2.78 13.31 -18.94
C PHE A 249 -3.94 13.71 -18.02
N TYR A 250 -3.97 14.96 -17.56
CA TYR A 250 -5.05 15.47 -16.71
C TYR A 250 -5.75 16.66 -17.37
N LYS A 251 -6.57 16.37 -18.38
CA LYS A 251 -7.70 17.22 -18.78
C LYS A 251 -8.99 16.46 -18.52
#